data_AF-A0A7S4IJM7-F1
#
_entry.id   AF-A0A7S4IJM7-F1
#
_cell.length_a   1.000
_cell.length_b   1.000
_cell.length_c   1.000
_cell.angle_alpha   90.00
_cell.angle_beta   90.00
_cell.angle_gamma   90.00
#
_symmetry.space_group_name_H-M   'P 1'
#
loop_
_entity.id
_entity.type
_entity.pdbx_description
1 polymer ?
#
loop_
_entity_poly.entity_id
_entity_poly.type
_entity_poly.pdbx_seq_one_letter_code
_entity_poly.pdbx_strand_id
1 'polypeptide(L)'
;KILEDEYPKEDVRRLWEQMKEIAAVSILAAEGPISHAVTSVCKQRTHAFEILGYDILVDQNLKPWLLEINHTPSLEPLTGLENDIKKNMIHDLFELVDISAERRLQVISETDRLWRIIQEIQSDLELNRQ
;
A
#
# COMPACT_ATOMS: atom_id res chain seq x y z
N LYS A 1 12.80 2.34 -18.54
CA LYS A 1 13.96 2.87 -19.29
C LYS A 1 14.73 1.75 -19.99
N ILE A 2 15.50 0.89 -19.30
CA ILE A 2 16.31 -0.16 -19.95
C ILE A 2 15.48 -1.02 -20.95
N LEU A 3 14.32 -1.55 -20.53
CA LEU A 3 13.48 -2.35 -21.43
C LEU A 3 12.78 -1.53 -22.52
N GLU A 4 12.51 -0.25 -22.29
CA GLU A 4 11.83 0.61 -23.27
C GLU A 4 12.78 1.08 -24.38
N ASP A 5 14.09 0.95 -24.17
CA ASP A 5 15.11 1.21 -25.18
C ASP A 5 15.24 0.02 -26.16
N GLU A 6 14.85 -1.20 -25.74
CA GLU A 6 14.99 -2.44 -26.52
C GLU A 6 13.65 -2.99 -27.06
N TYR A 7 12.54 -2.71 -26.39
CA TYR A 7 11.22 -3.27 -26.71
C TYR A 7 10.17 -2.16 -26.90
N PRO A 8 9.09 -2.43 -27.67
CA PRO A 8 7.97 -1.50 -27.80
C PRO A 8 7.37 -1.15 -26.44
N LYS A 9 7.07 0.13 -26.22
CA LYS A 9 6.51 0.63 -24.95
C LYS A 9 5.27 -0.13 -24.48
N GLU A 10 4.42 -0.53 -25.43
CA GLU A 10 3.20 -1.28 -25.11
C GLU A 10 3.51 -2.68 -24.59
N ASP A 11 4.55 -3.33 -25.11
CA ASP A 11 4.97 -4.65 -24.64
C ASP A 11 5.59 -4.55 -23.23
N VAL A 12 6.41 -3.51 -22.99
CA VAL A 12 6.96 -3.23 -21.64
C VAL A 12 5.84 -2.92 -20.65
N ARG A 13 4.81 -2.17 -21.07
CA ARG A 13 3.63 -1.91 -20.24
C ARG A 13 2.89 -3.20 -19.93
N ARG A 14 2.69 -4.07 -20.94
CA ARG A 14 2.02 -5.36 -20.75
C ARG A 14 2.81 -6.28 -19.82
N LEU A 15 4.14 -6.29 -19.91
CA LEU A 15 5.01 -7.00 -18.96
C LEU A 15 4.78 -6.50 -17.52
N TRP A 16 4.70 -5.19 -17.33
CA TRP A 16 4.44 -4.60 -16.01
C TRP A 16 3.05 -4.98 -15.47
N GLU A 17 2.02 -5.03 -16.32
CA GLU A 17 0.70 -5.54 -15.91
C GLU A 17 0.75 -7.02 -15.51
N GLN A 18 1.48 -7.86 -16.24
CA GLN A 18 1.65 -9.27 -15.88
C GLN A 18 2.40 -9.45 -14.55
N MET A 19 3.43 -8.65 -14.28
CA MET A 19 4.14 -8.65 -12.99
C MET A 19 3.21 -8.25 -11.83
N LYS A 20 2.36 -7.24 -12.04
CA LYS A 20 1.34 -6.83 -11.06
C LYS A 20 0.30 -7.93 -10.82
N GLU A 21 -0.14 -8.61 -11.88
CA GLU A 21 -1.06 -9.74 -11.77
C GLU A 21 -0.45 -10.87 -10.95
N ILE A 22 0.81 -11.24 -11.21
CA ILE A 22 1.58 -12.22 -10.43
C ILE A 22 1.57 -11.87 -8.94
N ALA A 23 1.89 -10.62 -8.60
CA ALA A 23 1.92 -10.16 -7.20
C ALA A 23 0.53 -10.19 -6.54
N ALA A 24 -0.53 -9.86 -7.27
CA ALA A 24 -1.89 -9.91 -6.74
C ALA A 24 -2.36 -11.36 -6.50
N VAL A 25 -2.17 -12.25 -7.49
CA VAL A 25 -2.66 -13.64 -7.38
C VAL A 25 -1.88 -14.45 -6.35
N SER A 26 -0.58 -14.18 -6.15
CA SER A 26 0.22 -14.84 -5.10
C SER A 26 -0.27 -14.46 -3.70
N ILE A 27 -0.57 -13.17 -3.45
CA ILE A 27 -1.12 -12.72 -2.17
C ILE A 27 -2.51 -13.33 -1.94
N LEU A 28 -3.36 -13.35 -2.97
CA LEU A 28 -4.69 -13.96 -2.88
C LEU A 28 -4.62 -15.46 -2.58
N ALA A 29 -3.66 -16.17 -3.18
CA ALA A 29 -3.43 -17.59 -2.90
C ALA A 29 -3.02 -17.84 -1.43
N ALA A 30 -2.40 -16.85 -0.78
CA ALA A 30 -1.98 -16.89 0.62
C ALA A 30 -2.98 -16.22 1.59
N GLU A 31 -4.16 -15.77 1.13
CA GLU A 31 -5.11 -14.99 1.94
C GLU A 31 -5.50 -15.70 3.23
N GLY A 32 -5.87 -16.98 3.16
CA GLY A 32 -6.35 -17.75 4.31
C GLY A 32 -5.31 -17.81 5.43
N PRO A 33 -4.09 -18.33 5.17
CA PRO A 33 -3.00 -18.35 6.15
C PRO A 33 -2.64 -16.95 6.70
N ILE A 34 -2.52 -15.94 5.84
CA ILE A 34 -2.18 -14.56 6.26
C ILE A 34 -3.27 -13.98 7.15
N SER A 35 -4.52 -14.09 6.74
CA SER A 35 -5.69 -13.64 7.49
C SER A 35 -5.75 -14.27 8.88
N HIS A 36 -5.51 -15.58 8.98
CA HIS A 36 -5.52 -16.30 10.24
C HIS A 36 -4.37 -15.86 11.15
N ALA A 37 -3.15 -15.73 10.61
CA ALA A 37 -1.99 -15.26 11.36
C ALA A 37 -2.21 -13.83 11.89
N VAL A 38 -2.64 -12.89 11.03
CA VAL A 38 -2.88 -11.49 11.41
C VAL A 38 -3.98 -11.38 12.45
N THR A 39 -5.10 -12.10 12.29
CA THR A 39 -6.21 -12.02 13.27
C THR A 39 -5.87 -12.64 14.62
N SER A 40 -4.93 -13.58 14.66
CA SER A 40 -4.46 -14.18 15.92
C SER A 40 -3.55 -13.24 16.75
N VAL A 41 -2.90 -12.26 16.11
CA VAL A 41 -1.92 -11.37 16.75
C VAL A 41 -2.40 -9.92 16.81
N CYS A 42 -3.04 -9.44 15.74
CA CYS A 42 -3.43 -8.04 15.56
C CYS A 42 -4.93 -7.86 15.78
N LYS A 43 -5.30 -6.93 16.67
CA LYS A 43 -6.71 -6.56 16.93
C LYS A 43 -7.39 -5.91 15.71
N GLN A 44 -6.62 -5.25 14.85
CA GLN A 44 -7.09 -4.62 13.62
C GLN A 44 -6.11 -4.96 12.50
N ARG A 45 -6.62 -5.36 11.33
CA ARG A 45 -5.79 -5.70 10.16
C ARG A 45 -4.92 -4.52 9.72
N THR A 46 -5.38 -3.29 9.92
CA THR A 46 -4.65 -2.06 9.61
C THR A 46 -3.41 -1.83 10.47
N HIS A 47 -3.17 -2.64 11.51
CA HIS A 47 -1.99 -2.53 12.36
C HIS A 47 -0.82 -3.41 11.90
N ALA A 48 -0.97 -4.12 10.79
CA ALA A 48 0.07 -4.95 10.20
C ALA A 48 0.29 -4.55 8.74
N PHE A 49 1.55 -4.41 8.36
CA PHE A 49 2.00 -4.23 6.98
C PHE A 49 3.32 -4.96 6.80
N GLU A 50 3.63 -5.33 5.57
CA GLU A 50 4.85 -6.08 5.23
C GLU A 50 5.35 -5.68 3.85
N ILE A 51 6.68 -5.62 3.69
CA ILE A 51 7.33 -5.45 2.39
C ILE A 51 7.77 -6.82 1.92
N LEU A 52 7.33 -7.22 0.73
CA LEU A 52 7.72 -8.48 0.10
C LEU A 52 8.67 -8.21 -1.07
N GLY A 53 9.74 -8.99 -1.16
CA GLY A 53 10.63 -9.03 -2.32
C GLY A 53 10.18 -10.07 -3.32
N TYR A 54 9.86 -9.66 -4.54
CA TYR A 54 9.46 -10.58 -5.62
C TYR A 54 10.61 -10.76 -6.61
N ASP A 55 11.11 -11.99 -6.69
CA ASP A 55 12.15 -12.35 -7.66
C ASP A 55 11.47 -12.88 -8.92
N ILE A 56 11.52 -12.09 -9.99
CA ILE A 56 10.85 -12.37 -11.26
C ILE A 56 11.88 -12.51 -12.37
N LEU A 57 11.87 -13.65 -13.05
CA LEU A 57 12.64 -13.87 -14.27
C LEU A 57 11.80 -13.51 -15.49
N VAL A 58 12.33 -12.64 -16.36
CA VAL A 58 11.69 -12.31 -17.64
C VAL A 58 12.39 -13.10 -18.75
N ASP A 59 11.61 -13.89 -19.50
CA ASP A 59 12.15 -14.66 -20.62
C ASP A 59 12.22 -13.82 -21.92
N GLN A 60 12.77 -14.42 -22.98
CA GLN A 60 12.96 -13.76 -24.28
C GLN A 60 11.64 -13.35 -24.98
N ASN A 61 10.49 -13.83 -24.51
CA ASN A 61 9.18 -13.49 -25.04
C ASN A 61 8.47 -12.44 -24.15
N LEU A 62 9.20 -11.77 -23.26
CA LEU A 62 8.66 -10.85 -22.25
C LEU A 62 7.59 -11.50 -21.37
N LYS A 63 7.75 -12.79 -21.07
CA LYS A 63 6.91 -13.47 -20.07
C LYS A 63 7.61 -13.44 -18.71
N PRO A 64 6.97 -12.89 -17.66
CA PRO A 64 7.49 -12.94 -16.31
C PRO A 64 7.17 -14.29 -15.66
N TRP A 65 8.16 -14.82 -14.95
CA TRP A 65 8.08 -16.06 -14.18
C TRP A 65 8.45 -15.76 -12.73
N LEU A 66 7.54 -16.01 -11.80
CA LEU A 66 7.80 -15.89 -10.38
C LEU A 66 8.77 -17.00 -9.95
N LEU A 67 9.91 -16.62 -9.35
CA LEU A 67 10.88 -17.56 -8.80
C LEU A 67 10.62 -17.78 -7.31
N GLU A 68 10.63 -16.70 -6.53
CA GLU A 68 10.38 -16.72 -5.09
C GLU A 68 9.78 -15.42 -4.58
N ILE A 69 9.23 -15.50 -3.37
CA ILE A 69 8.72 -14.35 -2.61
C ILE A 69 9.45 -14.34 -1.26
N ASN A 70 10.20 -13.27 -1.02
CA ASN A 70 11.00 -13.07 0.17
C ASN A 70 10.28 -12.16 1.17
N HIS A 71 10.12 -12.64 2.40
CA HIS A 71 9.55 -11.87 3.53
C HIS A 71 10.60 -11.00 4.24
N THR A 72 11.88 -11.14 3.86
CA THR A 72 12.99 -10.32 4.35
C THR A 72 13.86 -9.81 3.20
N PRO A 73 13.32 -8.95 2.32
CA PRO A 73 14.13 -8.36 1.25
C PRO A 73 15.25 -7.48 1.84
N SER A 74 16.43 -7.49 1.20
CA SER A 74 17.56 -6.69 1.69
C SER A 74 17.34 -5.19 1.48
N LEU A 75 17.38 -4.44 2.58
CA LEU A 75 17.42 -2.98 2.60
C LEU A 75 18.82 -2.45 2.92
N GLU A 76 19.84 -3.31 2.87
CA GLU A 76 21.22 -2.90 3.11
C GLU A 76 21.68 -1.90 2.03
N PRO A 77 22.44 -0.85 2.40
CA PRO A 77 22.97 0.08 1.42
C PRO A 77 23.95 -0.62 0.47
N LEU A 78 23.79 -0.43 -0.84
CA LEU A 78 24.67 -1.03 -1.84
C LEU A 78 25.31 0.01 -2.76
N THR A 79 24.50 0.65 -3.61
CA THR A 79 24.94 1.69 -4.56
C THR A 79 24.12 2.95 -4.37
N GLY A 80 24.63 4.11 -4.81
CA GLY A 80 23.87 5.37 -4.72
C GLY A 80 22.48 5.27 -5.35
N LEU A 81 22.41 4.71 -6.56
CA LEU A 81 21.14 4.50 -7.29
C LEU A 81 20.20 3.54 -6.54
N GLU A 82 20.70 2.39 -6.09
CA GLU A 82 19.87 1.42 -5.38
C GLU A 82 19.35 1.97 -4.05
N ASN A 83 20.19 2.72 -3.34
CA ASN A 83 19.83 3.37 -2.09
C ASN A 83 18.71 4.38 -2.31
N ASP A 84 18.74 5.15 -3.40
CA ASP A 84 17.69 6.12 -3.72
C ASP A 84 16.36 5.42 -4.06
N ILE A 85 16.41 4.30 -4.79
CA ILE A 85 15.22 3.47 -5.06
C ILE A 85 14.64 2.92 -3.75
N LYS A 86 15.47 2.33 -2.89
CA LYS A 86 15.05 1.78 -1.58
C LYS A 86 14.45 2.86 -0.68
N LYS A 87 15.06 4.04 -0.62
CA LYS A 87 14.54 5.17 0.17
C LYS A 87 13.18 5.64 -0.31
N ASN A 88 13.00 5.83 -1.62
CA ASN A 88 11.72 6.25 -2.18
C ASN A 88 10.63 5.20 -1.92
N MET A 89 10.96 3.91 -2.06
CA MET A 89 10.03 2.83 -1.73
C MET A 89 9.59 2.86 -0.27
N ILE A 90 10.51 3.08 0.69
CA ILE A 90 10.18 3.18 2.12
C ILE A 90 9.32 4.41 2.41
N HIS A 91 9.62 5.54 1.77
CA HIS A 91 8.82 6.75 1.89
C HIS A 91 7.38 6.51 1.42
N ASP A 92 7.22 5.94 0.22
CA ASP A 92 5.90 5.64 -0.35
C ASP A 92 5.12 4.64 0.50
N LEU A 93 5.79 3.65 1.09
CA LEU A 93 5.17 2.72 2.03
C LEU A 93 4.59 3.44 3.25
N PHE A 94 5.36 4.32 3.89
CA PHE A 94 4.89 5.02 5.10
C PHE A 94 3.76 6.01 4.81
N GLU A 95 3.78 6.62 3.64
CA GLU A 95 2.67 7.43 3.15
C GLU A 95 1.41 6.57 2.93
N LEU A 96 1.53 5.42 2.27
CA LEU A 96 0.42 4.51 2.00
C LEU A 96 -0.22 3.93 3.27
N VAL A 97 0.60 3.64 4.29
CA VAL A 97 0.15 3.09 5.56
C VAL A 97 -0.47 4.16 6.48
N ASP A 98 -0.31 5.46 6.16
CA ASP A 98 -0.79 6.59 6.97
C ASP A 98 -0.28 6.50 8.42
N ILE A 99 1.05 6.35 8.59
CA ILE A 99 1.65 6.20 9.94
C ILE A 99 1.39 7.42 10.82
N SER A 100 1.29 8.62 10.24
CA SER A 100 0.93 9.84 10.97
C SER A 100 -0.53 9.86 11.45
N ALA A 101 -1.37 8.96 10.92
CA ALA A 101 -2.82 8.93 11.10
C ALA A 101 -3.47 10.28 10.75
N GLU A 102 -2.83 11.06 9.89
CA GLU A 102 -3.17 12.46 9.64
C GLU A 102 -4.54 12.54 8.96
N ARG A 103 -4.82 11.59 8.06
CA ARG A 103 -6.15 11.46 7.45
C ARG A 103 -7.22 11.10 8.46
N ARG A 104 -6.92 10.21 9.41
CA ARG A 104 -7.84 9.84 10.50
C ARG A 104 -8.13 11.03 11.40
N LEU A 105 -7.10 11.79 11.79
CA LEU A 105 -7.22 12.98 12.64
C LEU A 105 -8.02 14.09 11.94
N GLN A 106 -7.83 14.29 10.63
CA GLN A 106 -8.62 15.23 9.85
C GLN A 106 -10.13 14.87 9.86
N VAL A 107 -10.46 13.59 9.67
CA VAL A 107 -11.86 13.13 9.71
C VAL A 107 -12.48 13.32 11.10
N ILE A 108 -11.74 13.00 12.17
CA ILE A 108 -12.21 13.21 13.55
C ILE A 108 -12.45 14.71 13.80
N SER A 109 -11.50 15.57 13.45
CA SER A 109 -11.60 17.02 13.61
C SER A 109 -12.83 17.61 12.90
N GLU A 110 -13.08 17.20 11.65
CA GLU A 110 -14.24 17.69 10.89
C GLU A 110 -15.56 17.16 11.46
N THR A 111 -15.58 15.91 11.93
CA THR A 111 -16.76 15.33 12.58
C THR A 111 -17.10 16.07 13.88
N ASP A 112 -16.09 16.34 14.72
CA ASP A 112 -16.24 17.12 15.96
C ASP A 112 -16.74 18.54 15.67
N ARG A 113 -16.24 19.16 14.61
CA ARG A 113 -16.68 20.48 14.15
C ARG A 113 -18.15 20.47 13.74
N LEU A 114 -18.57 19.53 12.88
CA LEU A 114 -19.95 19.41 12.44
C LEU A 114 -20.90 19.11 13.60
N TRP A 115 -20.48 18.28 14.55
CA TRP A 115 -21.26 17.96 15.73
C TRP A 115 -21.54 19.19 16.58
N ARG A 116 -20.55 20.08 16.77
CA ARG A 116 -20.76 21.35 17.49
C ARG A 116 -21.81 22.24 16.81
N ILE A 117 -21.76 22.35 15.47
CA ILE A 117 -22.75 23.12 14.70
C ILE A 117 -24.15 22.55 14.90
N ILE A 118 -24.30 21.22 14.87
CA ILE A 118 -25.59 20.56 15.12
C ILE A 118 -26.12 20.90 16.52
N GLN A 119 -25.26 20.88 17.53
CA GLN A 119 -25.63 21.21 18.91
C GLN A 119 -26.07 22.67 19.06
N GLU A 120 -25.39 23.61 18.40
CA GLU A 120 -25.77 25.03 18.38
C GLU A 120 -27.15 25.21 17.76
N ILE A 121 -27.39 24.61 16.59
CA ILE A 121 -28.71 24.67 15.91
C ILE A 121 -29.82 24.08 16.79
N GLN A 122 -29.57 22.95 17.46
CA GLN A 122 -30.55 22.34 18.35
C GLN A 122 -30.88 23.24 19.54
N SER A 123 -29.87 23.83 20.17
CA SER A 123 -30.05 24.79 21.27
C SER A 123 -30.87 26.00 20.83
N ASP A 124 -30.57 26.58 19.67
CA ASP A 124 -31.31 27.73 19.13
C ASP A 124 -32.77 27.37 18.79
N LEU A 125 -33.02 26.15 18.30
CA LEU A 125 -34.38 25.66 18.04
C LEU A 125 -35.18 25.42 19.33
N GLU A 126 -34.52 24.96 20.40
CA GLU A 126 -35.16 24.80 21.71
C GLU A 126 -35.50 26.15 22.36
N LEU A 127 -34.60 27.13 22.26
CA LEU A 127 -34.84 28.51 22.70
C LEU A 127 -36.00 29.17 21.97
N ASN A 128 -36.10 29.00 20.64
CA ASN A 128 -37.18 29.58 19.84
C ASN A 128 -38.54 28.86 19.99
N ARG A 129 -38.58 27.73 20.71
CA ARG A 129 -39.83 27.03 21.05
C ARG A 129 -40.43 27.46 22.39
N GLN A 130 -39.72 28.27 23.20
CA GLN A 130 -40.21 28.87 24.45
C GLN A 130 -40.81 30.25 24.20
#